data_AF-A0A6P1W691-F1
#
_entry.id   AF-A0A6P1W691-F1
#
_cell.length_a   1.000
_cell.length_b   1.000
_cell.length_c   1.000
_cell.angle_alpha   90.00
_cell.angle_beta   90.00
_cell.angle_gamma   90.00
#
_symmetry.space_group_name_H-M   'P 1'
#
loop_
_entity.id
_entity.type
_entity.pdbx_description
1 polymer ?
#
loop_
_entity_poly.entity_id
_entity_poly.type
_entity_poly.pdbx_seq_one_letter_code
_entity_poly.pdbx_strand_id
1 'polypeptide(L)' 'MTYQEAYDQLATLVDEIENDQVPLDELPGKIRLATELITFCQNRLRDVETEYQEVIERLPKR' A
#
# COMPACT_ATOMS: atom_id res chain seq x y z
N MET A 1 -2.58 -6.22 -9.31
CA MET A 1 -1.90 -6.33 -8.02
C MET A 1 -2.95 -6.33 -6.92
N THR A 2 -2.81 -7.22 -5.94
CA THR A 2 -3.63 -7.27 -4.74
C THR A 2 -3.02 -6.41 -3.62
N TYR A 3 -3.77 -6.11 -2.57
CA TYR A 3 -3.23 -5.42 -1.40
C TYR A 3 -2.05 -6.18 -0.79
N GLN A 4 -2.20 -7.50 -0.62
CA GLN A 4 -1.18 -8.35 -0.03
C GLN A 4 0.12 -8.34 -0.86
N GLU A 5 0.01 -8.48 -2.18
CA GLU A 5 1.17 -8.41 -3.08
C GLU A 5 1.90 -7.07 -2.99
N ALA A 6 1.17 -5.96 -2.87
CA ALA A 6 1.76 -4.62 -2.75
C ALA A 6 2.43 -4.42 -1.38
N TYR A 7 1.81 -4.93 -0.33
CA TYR A 7 2.33 -4.89 1.03
C TYR A 7 3.61 -5.72 1.17
N ASP A 8 3.64 -6.94 0.64
CA ASP A 8 4.81 -7.82 0.70
C ASP A 8 6.00 -7.22 -0.06
N GLN A 9 5.73 -6.62 -1.23
CA GLN A 9 6.75 -5.87 -1.99
C GLN A 9 7.27 -4.68 -1.20
N LEU A 10 6.38 -3.91 -0.56
CA LEU A 10 6.78 -2.76 0.25
C LEU A 10 7.61 -3.19 1.46
N ALA A 11 7.22 -4.27 2.14
CA ALA A 11 7.95 -4.80 3.29
C ALA A 11 9.36 -5.25 2.89
N THR A 12 9.48 -5.97 1.78
CA THR A 12 10.78 -6.39 1.21
C THR A 12 11.64 -5.17 0.87
N LEU A 13 11.04 -4.18 0.21
CA LEU A 13 11.73 -2.95 -0.19
C LEU A 13 12.25 -2.16 1.00
N VAL A 14 11.48 -2.07 2.07
CA VAL A 14 11.90 -1.40 3.32
C VAL A 14 13.04 -2.18 3.97
N ASP A 15 12.93 -3.52 4.05
CA ASP A 15 14.00 -4.37 4.61
C ASP A 15 15.31 -4.23 3.83
N GLU A 16 15.26 -4.22 2.49
CA GLU A 16 16.45 -3.97 1.64
C GLU A 16 17.10 -2.61 1.94
N ILE A 17 16.30 -1.57 2.16
CA ILE A 17 16.80 -0.22 2.46
C ILE A 17 17.38 -0.14 3.87
N GLU A 18 16.72 -0.71 4.88
CA GLU A 18 17.15 -0.69 6.28
C GLU A 18 18.43 -1.50 6.51
N ASN A 19 18.65 -2.54 5.71
CA ASN A 19 19.84 -3.39 5.79
C ASN A 19 20.97 -2.93 4.84
N ASP A 20 20.93 -1.69 4.33
CA ASP A 20 21.93 -1.12 3.41
C ASP A 20 22.20 -1.99 2.17
N GLN A 21 21.20 -2.77 1.72
CA GLN A 21 21.32 -3.65 0.55
C GLN A 21 21.05 -2.93 -0.77
N VAL A 22 20.62 -1.67 -0.71
CA VAL A 22 20.34 -0.84 -1.89
C VAL A 22 21.53 0.09 -2.18
N PRO A 23 22.13 0.04 -3.37
CA PRO A 23 23.15 1.00 -3.78
C PRO A 23 22.65 2.44 -3.75
N LEU A 24 23.52 3.39 -3.37
CA LEU A 24 23.19 4.82 -3.28
C LEU A 24 22.55 5.39 -4.57
N ASP A 25 23.05 4.96 -5.73
CA ASP A 25 22.54 5.41 -7.04
C ASP A 25 21.13 4.88 -7.35
N GLU A 26 20.71 3.79 -6.70
CA GLU A 26 19.42 3.13 -6.89
C GLU A 26 18.36 3.56 -5.86
N LEU A 27 18.79 4.10 -4.71
CA LEU A 27 17.90 4.57 -3.64
C LEU A 27 16.76 5.49 -4.14
N PRO A 28 17.00 6.49 -5.02
CA PRO A 28 15.93 7.35 -5.50
C PRO A 28 14.81 6.58 -6.24
N GLY A 29 15.17 5.53 -6.98
CA GLY A 29 14.22 4.67 -7.68
C GLY A 29 13.41 3.81 -6.72
N LYS A 30 14.09 3.22 -5.74
CA LYS A 30 13.49 2.38 -4.68
C LYS A 30 12.51 3.20 -3.82
N ILE A 31 12.86 4.44 -3.45
CA ILE A 31 11.96 5.34 -2.70
C ILE A 31 10.71 5.71 -3.52
N ARG A 32 10.85 5.95 -4.82
CA ARG A 32 9.69 6.21 -5.70
C ARG A 32 8.75 5.01 -5.75
N LEU A 33 9.30 3.81 -5.94
CA LEU A 33 8.52 2.58 -5.93
C LEU A 33 7.79 2.38 -4.58
N ALA A 34 8.47 2.62 -3.46
CA ALA A 34 7.84 2.55 -2.13
C ALA A 34 6.65 3.50 -2.03
N THR A 35 6.80 4.73 -2.53
CA THR A 35 5.74 5.75 -2.53
C THR A 35 4.53 5.30 -3.37
N GLU A 36 4.77 4.68 -4.53
CA GLU A 36 3.72 4.13 -5.38
C GLU A 36 2.97 2.98 -4.70
N LEU A 37 3.70 2.05 -4.07
CA LEU A 37 3.13 0.93 -3.31
C LEU A 37 2.29 1.41 -2.12
N ILE A 38 2.79 2.40 -1.36
CA ILE A 38 2.04 3.02 -0.26
C ILE A 38 0.75 3.63 -0.78
N THR A 39 0.82 4.41 -1.86
CA THR A 39 -0.35 5.05 -2.46
C THR A 39 -1.38 4.02 -2.90
N PHE A 40 -0.94 2.92 -3.52
CA PHE A 40 -1.80 1.82 -3.92
C PHE A 40 -2.50 1.19 -2.70
N CYS A 41 -1.76 0.85 -1.65
CA CYS A 41 -2.30 0.27 -0.42
C CYS A 41 -3.34 1.19 0.23
N GLN A 42 -3.05 2.48 0.34
CA GLN A 42 -3.96 3.48 0.90
C GLN A 42 -5.26 3.59 0.12
N ASN A 43 -5.17 3.63 -1.23
CA ASN A 43 -6.37 3.68 -2.06
C ASN A 43 -7.22 2.43 -1.86
N ARG A 44 -6.60 1.26 -1.72
CA ARG A 44 -7.36 0.03 -1.52
C ARG A 44 -8.08 -0.04 -0.18
N LEU A 45 -7.46 0.49 0.88
CA LEU A 45 -8.13 0.63 2.17
C LEU A 45 -9.32 1.60 2.09
N ARG A 46 -9.16 2.73 1.39
CA ARG A 46 -10.25 3.70 1.18
C ARG A 46 -11.41 3.12 0.37
N ASP A 47 -11.11 2.34 -0.67
CA ASP A 47 -12.13 1.67 -1.47
C ASP A 47 -12.99 0.73 -0.61
N VAL A 48 -12.32 -0.09 0.23
CA VAL A 48 -12.98 -1.02 1.17
C VAL A 48 -13.82 -0.27 2.20
N GLU A 49 -13.28 0.83 2.75
CA GLU A 49 -14.01 1.68 3.69
C GLU A 49 -15.26 2.30 3.04
N THR A 50 -15.13 2.77 1.80
CA THR A 50 -16.25 3.36 1.04
C THR A 50 -17.34 2.32 0.80
N GLU A 51 -16.97 1.12 0.35
CA GLU A 51 -17.92 0.01 0.15
C GLU A 51 -18.61 -0.37 1.48
N TYR A 52 -17.86 -0.43 2.58
CA TYR A 52 -18.43 -0.67 3.90
C TYR A 52 -19.46 0.39 4.29
N GLN A 53 -19.16 1.68 4.11
CA GLN A 53 -20.09 2.77 4.41
C GLN A 53 -21.35 2.68 3.54
N GLU A 54 -21.21 2.44 2.23
CA GLU A 54 -22.36 2.27 1.33
C GLU A 54 -23.27 1.12 1.75
N VAL A 55 -22.70 -0.01 2.19
CA VAL A 55 -23.47 -1.15 2.70
C VAL A 55 -24.21 -0.79 3.97
N ILE A 56 -23.55 -0.12 4.93
CA ILE A 56 -24.16 0.31 6.19
C ILE A 56 -25.29 1.32 5.95
N GLU A 57 -25.13 2.27 5.03
CA GLU A 57 -26.17 3.25 4.69
C GLU A 57 -27.41 2.63 4.06
N ARG A 58 -27.24 1.54 3.31
CA ARG A 58 -28.35 0.79 2.69
C ARG A 58 -29.04 -0.16 3.66
N LEU A 59 -28.48 -0.44 4.84
CA LEU A 59 -29.17 -1.22 5.86
C LEU A 59 -30.33 -0.40 6.44
N PRO A 60 -31.57 -0.92 6.40
CA PRO A 60 -32.71 -0.20 6.94
C PRO A 60 -32.52 0.01 8.46
N LYS A 61 -32.54 1.28 8.88
CA LYS A 61 -32.62 1.62 10.30
C LYS A 61 -33.92 1.05 10.85
N ARG A 62 -33.82 0.03 11.71
CA ARG A 62 -34.93 -0.46 12.52
C ARG A 62 -35.35 0.56 13.56
#